data_AF-A0AAJ0EF73-F1
#
_entry.id   AF-A0AAJ0EF73-F1
#
_cell.length_a   1.000
_cell.length_b   1.000
_cell.length_c   1.000
_cell.angle_alpha   90.00
_cell.angle_beta   90.00
_cell.angle_gamma   90.00
#
_symmetry.space_group_name_H-M   'P 1'
#
loop_
_entity.id
_entity.type
_entity.pdbx_description
1 polymer ?
#
loop_
_entity_poly.entity_id
_entity_poly.type
_entity_poly.pdbx_seq_one_letter_code
_entity_poly.pdbx_strand_id
1 'polypeptide(L)'
;MAPSATETAAKQVEDPKAKSVPSKEQPKEAVYADDFPPLDEELPEVRTGHREPLKTRGVLDQFEHFEVTPVIGREYPTLDLKELLRAPNSDELLGDLAITISQRGVVFFRKQDNIDNDLQKELVQRLGELSGKPSTSKLHIHPVNNSGRGDTKDDEISVISSAQAKRLGIHRFLNYTKKQTQRSQWHSDITFEPVPSDYALLRLTQLPKTGGDTLWASGYEVYDRISKPLQKFFDGMTATYAQPGFNAAAEKNGFKLYSEARGAPENVGELLEAIHPVIRTNPVTGWKSVFAVGLHVQKINGLSDEESKHFLDWFVQLIIENHDLQVRHRWQNPNDVAIWDNRSAYHAATPDYIVEGLGERQGSRAVSLGERPYFDPQSQSRRDALRAEAIAALKADYSS
;
A
#
# COMPACT_ATOMS: atom_id res chain seq x y z
N MET A 1 -0.72 -39.34 61.97
CA MET A 1 -0.78 -39.01 63.41
C MET A 1 0.66 -38.68 63.84
N ALA A 2 0.86 -37.51 64.44
CA ALA A 2 2.09 -36.71 64.70
C ALA A 2 3.21 -37.43 65.53
N PRO A 3 4.40 -36.83 65.89
CA PRO A 3 4.80 -35.39 65.90
C PRO A 3 6.28 -35.06 65.50
N SER A 4 6.58 -33.79 65.13
CA SER A 4 7.35 -32.72 65.83
C SER A 4 8.86 -32.92 66.06
N ALA A 5 9.68 -31.95 65.60
CA ALA A 5 10.63 -31.19 66.42
C ALA A 5 11.41 -30.15 65.60
N THR A 6 11.23 -28.87 65.94
CA THR A 6 12.16 -27.76 65.69
C THR A 6 13.36 -27.86 66.62
N GLU A 7 14.57 -27.60 66.11
CA GLU A 7 15.67 -27.12 66.95
C GLU A 7 16.60 -26.18 66.16
N THR A 8 16.82 -25.03 66.77
CA THR A 8 17.73 -23.94 66.40
C THR A 8 19.16 -24.29 66.76
N ALA A 9 20.11 -24.04 65.85
CA ALA A 9 21.53 -23.97 66.21
C ALA A 9 22.18 -22.80 65.46
N ALA A 10 22.49 -21.76 66.24
CA ALA A 10 23.36 -20.67 65.82
C ALA A 10 24.76 -21.21 65.52
N LYS A 11 25.35 -20.82 64.38
CA LYS A 11 26.79 -20.94 64.15
C LYS A 11 27.34 -19.61 63.63
N GLN A 12 28.43 -19.24 64.29
CA GLN A 12 29.19 -18.01 64.17
C GLN A 12 29.70 -17.80 62.73
N VAL A 13 29.70 -16.52 62.34
CA VAL A 13 30.38 -16.00 61.17
C VAL A 13 31.89 -16.01 61.47
N GLU A 14 32.65 -16.81 60.73
CA GLU A 14 34.10 -16.67 60.62
C GLU A 14 34.44 -16.16 59.21
N ASP A 15 35.12 -15.01 59.17
CA ASP A 15 35.67 -14.36 57.98
C ASP A 15 36.68 -15.27 57.25
N PRO A 16 36.45 -15.65 55.99
CA PRO A 16 37.50 -16.24 55.18
C PRO A 16 38.35 -15.13 54.55
N LYS A 17 39.58 -15.02 55.05
CA LYS A 17 40.74 -14.31 54.51
C LYS A 17 40.67 -14.13 52.98
N ALA A 18 40.78 -12.87 52.55
CA ALA A 18 40.94 -12.47 51.16
C ALA A 18 42.10 -13.22 50.50
N LYS A 19 41.79 -14.16 49.61
CA LYS A 19 42.73 -14.67 48.61
C LYS A 19 42.70 -13.72 47.43
N SER A 20 43.83 -13.09 47.15
CA SER A 20 44.06 -12.24 45.98
C SER A 20 43.79 -13.04 44.69
N VAL A 21 42.79 -12.62 43.93
CA VAL A 21 42.51 -13.12 42.58
C VAL A 21 43.57 -12.54 41.64
N PRO A 22 44.24 -13.34 40.78
CA PRO A 22 45.17 -12.81 39.80
C PRO A 22 44.40 -11.96 38.78
N SER A 23 44.96 -10.81 38.41
CA SER A 23 44.37 -9.87 37.46
C SER A 23 44.00 -10.60 36.17
N LYS A 24 42.69 -10.70 35.87
CA LYS A 24 42.22 -11.11 34.55
C LYS A 24 42.74 -10.09 33.54
N GLU A 25 43.51 -10.56 32.57
CA GLU A 25 43.75 -9.82 31.33
C GLU A 25 42.41 -9.30 30.80
N GLN A 26 42.38 -8.03 30.40
CA GLN A 26 41.23 -7.42 29.76
C GLN A 26 40.85 -8.30 28.55
N PRO A 27 39.56 -8.65 28.37
CA PRO A 27 39.15 -9.28 27.13
C PRO A 27 39.47 -8.29 26.01
N LYS A 28 40.27 -8.72 25.03
CA LYS A 28 40.45 -8.00 23.77
C LYS A 28 39.07 -7.66 23.27
N GLU A 29 38.80 -6.37 23.05
CA GLU A 29 37.60 -5.90 22.37
C GLU A 29 37.44 -6.74 21.11
N ALA A 30 36.37 -7.54 21.07
CA ALA A 30 35.91 -8.10 19.83
C ALA A 30 35.46 -6.90 19.00
N VAL A 31 36.35 -6.45 18.11
CA VAL A 31 35.99 -5.55 17.02
C VAL A 31 35.06 -6.35 16.13
N TYR A 32 33.76 -6.30 16.44
CA TYR A 32 32.74 -6.53 15.43
C TYR A 32 32.88 -5.32 14.51
N ALA A 33 33.71 -5.47 13.48
CA ALA A 33 33.63 -4.59 12.34
C ALA A 33 32.17 -4.66 11.86
N ASP A 34 31.53 -3.50 11.74
CA ASP A 34 30.23 -3.35 11.10
C ASP A 34 30.38 -3.79 9.63
N ASP A 35 30.39 -5.10 9.39
CA ASP A 35 30.32 -5.72 8.06
C ASP A 35 28.86 -5.75 7.56
N PHE A 36 28.02 -4.83 8.02
CA PHE A 36 26.79 -4.53 7.33
C PHE A 36 27.17 -3.74 6.08
N PRO A 37 26.75 -4.17 4.87
CA PRO A 37 26.89 -3.33 3.71
C PRO A 37 26.26 -1.98 4.06
N PRO A 38 26.94 -0.87 3.77
CA PRO A 38 26.39 0.43 4.10
C PRO A 38 25.01 0.58 3.44
N LEU A 39 24.10 1.26 4.13
CA LEU A 39 22.72 1.56 3.70
C LEU A 39 22.70 2.52 2.49
N ASP A 40 23.65 2.37 1.56
CA ASP A 40 24.16 3.36 0.60
C ASP A 40 23.22 3.70 -0.57
N GLU A 41 21.91 3.50 -0.41
CA GLU A 41 20.95 4.29 -1.16
C GLU A 41 20.27 5.24 -0.19
N GLU A 42 20.78 6.47 -0.14
CA GLU A 42 20.08 7.57 0.49
C GLU A 42 18.63 7.57 -0.02
N LEU A 43 17.69 7.50 0.94
CA LEU A 43 16.27 7.54 0.62
C LEU A 43 15.98 8.78 -0.24
N PRO A 44 15.11 8.66 -1.26
CA PRO A 44 14.81 9.79 -2.12
C PRO A 44 14.33 10.99 -1.31
N GLU A 45 14.85 12.18 -1.63
CA GLU A 45 14.27 13.41 -1.12
C GLU A 45 12.81 13.57 -1.60
N VAL A 46 12.00 14.27 -0.80
CA VAL A 46 10.63 14.62 -1.16
C VAL A 46 10.62 15.47 -2.44
N ARG A 47 10.04 14.94 -3.51
CA ARG A 47 9.90 15.63 -4.81
C ARG A 47 8.44 15.94 -5.14
N THR A 48 7.67 16.40 -4.16
CA THR A 48 6.30 16.88 -4.36
C THR A 48 6.23 18.39 -4.45
N GLY A 49 5.15 18.92 -5.02
CA GLY A 49 4.93 20.38 -5.13
C GLY A 49 4.75 21.09 -3.79
N HIS A 50 4.56 20.34 -2.70
CA HIS A 50 4.32 20.82 -1.34
C HIS A 50 5.03 19.95 -0.30
N ARG A 51 5.36 20.52 0.86
CA ARG A 51 5.97 19.80 2.00
C ARG A 51 4.99 19.52 3.14
N GLU A 52 3.99 20.35 3.33
CA GLU A 52 3.01 20.24 4.42
C GLU A 52 1.78 19.41 4.00
N PRO A 53 1.16 18.63 4.91
CA PRO A 53 -0.07 17.91 4.62
C PRO A 53 -1.15 18.81 4.02
N LEU A 54 -1.82 18.33 2.97
CA LEU A 54 -2.91 19.04 2.34
C LEU A 54 -4.16 19.00 3.24
N LYS A 55 -4.94 20.08 3.20
CA LYS A 55 -6.18 20.22 3.97
C LYS A 55 -7.37 20.36 3.04
N THR A 56 -8.45 19.68 3.39
CA THR A 56 -9.72 19.81 2.66
C THR A 56 -10.26 21.23 2.81
N ARG A 57 -10.98 21.69 1.79
CA ARG A 57 -11.78 22.92 1.79
C ARG A 57 -13.20 22.67 2.31
N GLY A 58 -13.61 21.41 2.40
CA GLY A 58 -14.95 20.99 2.82
C GLY A 58 -15.98 21.05 1.68
N VAL A 59 -15.54 21.25 0.43
CA VAL A 59 -16.46 21.40 -0.71
C VAL A 59 -17.14 20.09 -1.10
N LEU A 60 -16.59 18.94 -0.67
CA LEU A 60 -17.22 17.63 -0.85
C LEU A 60 -18.25 17.28 0.22
N ASP A 61 -18.25 17.97 1.36
CA ASP A 61 -19.11 17.61 2.50
C ASP A 61 -20.60 17.81 2.19
N GLN A 62 -20.92 18.58 1.15
CA GLN A 62 -22.29 18.76 0.65
C GLN A 62 -22.88 17.51 -0.02
N PHE A 63 -22.03 16.58 -0.48
CA PHE A 63 -22.50 15.37 -1.17
C PHE A 63 -22.79 14.27 -0.16
N GLU A 64 -23.87 13.52 -0.41
CA GLU A 64 -24.22 12.36 0.38
C GLU A 64 -23.08 11.33 0.37
N HIS A 65 -22.67 10.90 1.55
CA HIS A 65 -21.65 9.89 1.73
C HIS A 65 -21.77 9.18 3.07
N PHE A 66 -21.09 8.05 3.19
CA PHE A 66 -20.89 7.36 4.45
C PHE A 66 -19.54 6.66 4.50
N GLU A 67 -19.01 6.49 5.71
CA GLU A 67 -17.81 5.68 5.94
C GLU A 67 -18.19 4.20 5.92
N VAL A 68 -17.59 3.43 5.01
CA VAL A 68 -17.88 1.99 4.88
C VAL A 68 -17.36 1.23 6.09
N THR A 69 -16.20 1.65 6.60
CA THR A 69 -15.65 1.18 7.89
C THR A 69 -15.03 2.35 8.65
N PRO A 70 -14.79 2.24 9.96
CA PRO A 70 -14.12 3.30 10.72
C PRO A 70 -12.71 3.62 10.17
N VAL A 71 -11.96 2.61 9.74
CA VAL A 71 -10.54 2.75 9.40
C VAL A 71 -10.30 3.12 7.93
N ILE A 72 -11.10 2.60 7.01
CA ILE A 72 -10.85 2.66 5.56
C ILE A 72 -12.17 2.60 4.78
N GLY A 73 -12.22 3.28 3.64
CA GLY A 73 -13.37 3.25 2.73
C GLY A 73 -14.40 4.32 3.04
N ARG A 74 -14.72 5.11 2.01
CA ARG A 74 -15.90 5.98 1.95
C ARG A 74 -16.69 5.65 0.69
N GLU A 75 -18.01 5.70 0.74
CA GLU A 75 -18.85 5.55 -0.45
C GLU A 75 -19.68 6.81 -0.69
N TYR A 76 -19.70 7.26 -1.95
CA TYR A 76 -20.58 8.31 -2.44
C TYR A 76 -21.64 7.66 -3.34
N PRO A 77 -22.83 7.33 -2.80
CA PRO A 77 -23.81 6.51 -3.52
C PRO A 77 -24.46 7.22 -4.71
N THR A 78 -24.54 8.55 -4.67
CA THR A 78 -25.29 9.38 -5.62
C THR A 78 -24.41 10.35 -6.41
N LEU A 79 -23.10 10.39 -6.13
CA LEU A 79 -22.18 11.35 -6.71
C LEU A 79 -21.75 10.94 -8.13
N ASP A 80 -21.88 11.88 -9.07
CA ASP A 80 -21.46 11.69 -10.47
C ASP A 80 -20.08 12.29 -10.73
N LEU A 81 -19.13 11.43 -11.09
CA LEU A 81 -17.74 11.83 -11.32
C LEU A 81 -17.56 12.76 -12.53
N LYS A 82 -18.42 12.63 -13.55
CA LYS A 82 -18.35 13.49 -14.74
C LYS A 82 -18.81 14.89 -14.38
N GLU A 83 -19.85 15.01 -13.57
CA GLU A 83 -20.30 16.30 -13.05
C GLU A 83 -19.21 16.98 -12.22
N LEU A 84 -18.53 16.26 -11.32
CA LEU A 84 -17.35 16.80 -10.61
C LEU A 84 -16.27 17.29 -11.56
N LEU A 85 -15.94 16.48 -12.56
CA LEU A 85 -14.86 16.76 -13.50
C LEU A 85 -15.17 17.98 -14.39
N ARG A 86 -16.45 18.30 -14.59
CA ARG A 86 -16.93 19.38 -15.46
C ARG A 86 -17.50 20.58 -14.70
N ALA A 87 -17.59 20.51 -13.37
CA ALA A 87 -18.07 21.61 -12.55
C ALA A 87 -17.16 22.86 -12.68
N PRO A 88 -17.70 24.09 -12.58
CA PRO A 88 -16.89 25.32 -12.62
C PRO A 88 -15.79 25.37 -11.55
N ASN A 89 -16.01 24.75 -10.40
CA ASN A 89 -15.06 24.62 -9.29
C ASN A 89 -14.41 23.22 -9.23
N SER A 90 -14.26 22.54 -10.38
CA SER A 90 -13.76 21.17 -10.47
C SER A 90 -12.43 20.94 -9.74
N ASP A 91 -11.48 21.88 -9.83
CA ASP A 91 -10.18 21.74 -9.15
C ASP A 91 -10.32 21.66 -7.62
N GLU A 92 -11.27 22.40 -7.04
CA GLU A 92 -11.51 22.37 -5.60
C GLU A 92 -12.12 21.03 -5.18
N LEU A 93 -13.12 20.57 -5.94
CA LEU A 93 -13.81 19.31 -5.71
C LEU A 93 -12.85 18.12 -5.84
N LEU A 94 -12.03 18.10 -6.89
CA LEU A 94 -11.06 17.04 -7.11
C LEU A 94 -9.87 17.11 -6.14
N GLY A 95 -9.47 18.31 -5.71
CA GLY A 95 -8.49 18.48 -4.64
C GLY A 95 -8.97 17.86 -3.33
N ASP A 96 -10.20 18.20 -2.91
CA ASP A 96 -10.82 17.58 -1.73
C ASP A 96 -11.01 16.07 -1.91
N LEU A 97 -11.31 15.62 -3.13
CA LEU A 97 -11.45 14.19 -3.44
C LEU A 97 -10.12 13.46 -3.27
N ALA A 98 -9.03 14.01 -3.80
CA ALA A 98 -7.69 13.44 -3.66
C ALA A 98 -7.27 13.31 -2.20
N ILE A 99 -7.51 14.36 -1.39
CA ILE A 99 -7.24 14.34 0.06
C ILE A 99 -8.12 13.29 0.76
N THR A 100 -9.41 13.24 0.43
CA THR A 100 -10.34 12.25 0.98
C THR A 100 -9.88 10.82 0.67
N ILE A 101 -9.50 10.54 -0.57
CA ILE A 101 -8.97 9.23 -0.99
C ILE A 101 -7.71 8.91 -0.18
N SER A 102 -6.78 9.86 -0.05
CA SER A 102 -5.53 9.67 0.69
C SER A 102 -5.73 9.46 2.19
N GLN A 103 -6.76 10.04 2.80
CA GLN A 103 -7.10 9.82 4.21
C GLN A 103 -7.88 8.52 4.44
N ARG A 104 -8.80 8.19 3.52
CA ARG A 104 -9.72 7.05 3.63
C ARG A 104 -9.22 5.79 2.93
N GLY A 105 -8.07 5.85 2.27
CA GLY A 105 -7.44 4.74 1.53
C GLY A 105 -8.13 4.43 0.20
N VAL A 106 -9.46 4.32 0.19
CA VAL A 106 -10.28 4.05 -1.01
C VAL A 106 -11.63 4.74 -0.92
N VAL A 107 -12.16 5.17 -2.05
CA VAL A 107 -13.53 5.68 -2.19
C VAL A 107 -14.28 4.96 -3.30
N PHE A 108 -15.60 4.86 -3.17
CA PHE A 108 -16.47 4.12 -4.08
C PHE A 108 -17.58 4.99 -4.66
N PHE A 109 -17.91 4.74 -5.92
CA PHE A 109 -18.99 5.39 -6.66
C PHE A 109 -19.81 4.34 -7.41
N ARG A 110 -21.12 4.56 -7.51
CA ARG A 110 -22.05 3.61 -8.14
C ARG A 110 -22.49 4.08 -9.52
N LYS A 111 -22.67 3.13 -10.45
CA LYS A 111 -23.34 3.36 -11.76
C LYS A 111 -22.82 4.58 -12.54
N GLN A 112 -21.50 4.70 -12.71
CA GLN A 112 -20.87 5.79 -13.45
C GLN A 112 -20.96 5.55 -14.97
N ASP A 113 -22.18 5.40 -15.48
CA ASP A 113 -22.47 4.97 -16.87
C ASP A 113 -22.05 5.98 -17.93
N ASN A 114 -21.77 7.22 -17.51
CA ASN A 114 -21.37 8.33 -18.38
C ASN A 114 -19.84 8.59 -18.39
N ILE A 115 -19.06 7.78 -17.68
CA ILE A 115 -17.59 7.80 -17.67
C ILE A 115 -17.08 6.78 -18.69
N ASP A 116 -16.32 7.23 -19.68
CA ASP A 116 -15.56 6.40 -20.61
C ASP A 116 -14.07 6.29 -20.18
N ASN A 117 -13.22 5.68 -21.00
CA ASN A 117 -11.80 5.53 -20.66
C ASN A 117 -11.06 6.88 -20.64
N ASP A 118 -11.42 7.82 -21.50
CA ASP A 118 -10.76 9.13 -21.58
C ASP A 118 -11.08 9.96 -20.33
N LEU A 119 -12.35 10.01 -19.91
CA LEU A 119 -12.75 10.67 -18.67
C LEU A 119 -12.13 10.01 -17.44
N GLN A 120 -12.06 8.67 -17.42
CA GLN A 120 -11.39 7.92 -16.35
C GLN A 120 -9.91 8.30 -16.24
N LYS A 121 -9.20 8.41 -17.37
CA LYS A 121 -7.79 8.83 -17.43
C LYS A 121 -7.60 10.27 -16.98
N GLU A 122 -8.43 11.18 -17.47
CA GLU A 122 -8.40 12.59 -17.06
C GLU A 122 -8.60 12.73 -15.54
N LEU A 123 -9.58 12.02 -14.99
CA LEU A 123 -9.88 12.05 -13.56
C LEU A 123 -8.68 11.62 -12.71
N VAL A 124 -8.13 10.42 -12.96
CA VAL A 124 -7.02 9.92 -12.13
C VAL A 124 -5.75 10.74 -12.30
N GLN A 125 -5.49 11.27 -13.50
CA GLN A 125 -4.37 12.18 -13.76
C GLN A 125 -4.52 13.48 -12.97
N ARG A 126 -5.71 14.11 -13.00
CA ARG A 126 -5.98 15.36 -12.28
C ARG A 126 -5.94 15.19 -10.78
N LEU A 127 -6.37 14.04 -10.24
CA LEU A 127 -6.22 13.74 -8.81
C LEU A 127 -4.76 13.81 -8.37
N GLY A 128 -3.85 13.17 -9.13
CA GLY A 128 -2.41 13.25 -8.85
C GLY A 128 -1.83 14.66 -8.98
N GLU A 129 -2.22 15.39 -10.03
CA GLU A 129 -1.76 16.77 -10.26
C GLU A 129 -2.20 17.72 -9.14
N LEU A 130 -3.47 17.66 -8.74
CA LEU A 130 -4.04 18.49 -7.67
C LEU A 130 -3.55 18.05 -6.28
N SER A 131 -3.09 16.81 -6.14
CA SER A 131 -2.40 16.33 -4.93
C SER A 131 -0.90 16.59 -4.95
N GLY A 132 -0.37 17.36 -5.91
CA GLY A 132 1.02 17.83 -5.92
C GLY A 132 2.07 16.83 -6.41
N LYS A 133 1.71 15.86 -7.27
CA LYS A 133 2.69 14.96 -7.90
C LYS A 133 3.70 15.73 -8.79
N PRO A 134 4.89 15.17 -9.07
CA PRO A 134 5.81 15.76 -10.04
C PRO A 134 5.16 15.95 -11.42
N SER A 135 5.44 17.08 -12.09
CA SER A 135 4.90 17.36 -13.42
C SER A 135 5.36 16.37 -14.51
N THR A 136 6.48 15.67 -14.25
CA THR A 136 7.02 14.59 -15.10
C THR A 136 6.26 13.27 -14.95
N SER A 137 5.46 13.10 -13.89
CA SER A 137 4.69 11.88 -13.63
C SER A 137 3.32 11.93 -14.32
N LYS A 138 3.12 11.05 -15.30
CA LYS A 138 1.92 10.94 -16.13
C LYS A 138 1.13 9.67 -15.82
N LEU A 139 0.29 9.25 -16.75
CA LEU A 139 -0.41 7.97 -16.68
C LEU A 139 0.55 6.83 -16.97
N HIS A 140 0.39 5.74 -16.24
CA HIS A 140 1.26 4.58 -16.34
C HIS A 140 0.89 3.70 -17.53
N ILE A 141 1.89 3.19 -18.23
CA ILE A 141 1.75 2.15 -19.26
C ILE A 141 2.22 0.82 -18.66
N HIS A 142 1.35 -0.19 -18.58
CA HIS A 142 1.71 -1.45 -17.93
C HIS A 142 2.72 -2.26 -18.76
N PRO A 143 3.81 -2.82 -18.18
CA PRO A 143 4.85 -3.53 -18.95
C PRO A 143 4.34 -4.76 -19.71
N VAL A 144 3.36 -5.46 -19.14
CA VAL A 144 2.66 -6.61 -19.76
C VAL A 144 1.29 -6.25 -20.36
N ASN A 145 0.35 -5.72 -19.56
CA ASN A 145 -1.05 -5.47 -19.92
C ASN A 145 -1.29 -4.10 -20.58
N ASN A 146 -0.61 -3.83 -21.70
CA ASN A 146 -0.79 -2.63 -22.52
C ASN A 146 -1.47 -2.97 -23.86
N SER A 147 -1.59 -1.99 -24.77
CA SER A 147 -2.28 -2.16 -26.05
C SER A 147 -1.62 -3.22 -26.95
N GLY A 148 -0.33 -3.50 -26.76
CA GLY A 148 0.41 -4.56 -27.43
C GLY A 148 -0.10 -5.98 -27.17
N ARG A 149 -1.07 -6.16 -26.26
CA ARG A 149 -1.77 -7.44 -26.01
C ARG A 149 -3.13 -7.57 -26.70
N GLY A 150 -3.61 -6.51 -27.36
CA GLY A 150 -4.79 -6.53 -28.23
C GLY A 150 -6.15 -6.39 -27.53
N ASP A 151 -6.17 -6.20 -26.21
CA ASP A 151 -7.42 -6.06 -25.43
C ASP A 151 -7.88 -4.60 -25.28
N THR A 152 -7.00 -3.67 -25.64
CA THR A 152 -7.25 -2.24 -25.73
C THR A 152 -6.35 -1.67 -26.82
N LYS A 153 -6.73 -0.52 -27.38
CA LYS A 153 -5.86 0.29 -28.26
C LYS A 153 -5.14 1.41 -27.50
N ASP A 154 -5.37 1.50 -26.19
CA ASP A 154 -4.89 2.55 -25.31
C ASP A 154 -3.89 1.95 -24.33
N ASP A 155 -2.64 2.39 -24.40
CA ASP A 155 -1.53 1.90 -23.56
C ASP A 155 -1.67 2.28 -22.08
N GLU A 156 -2.43 3.34 -21.79
CA GLU A 156 -2.65 3.87 -20.44
C GLU A 156 -3.83 3.17 -19.72
N ILE A 157 -4.53 2.27 -20.42
CA ILE A 157 -5.62 1.46 -19.87
C ILE A 157 -5.19 0.01 -19.72
N SER A 158 -5.19 -0.49 -18.50
CA SER A 158 -5.11 -1.93 -18.24
C SER A 158 -6.51 -2.53 -18.24
N VAL A 159 -6.83 -3.41 -19.20
CA VAL A 159 -8.04 -4.22 -19.16
C VAL A 159 -7.83 -5.37 -18.18
N ILE A 160 -8.66 -5.45 -17.15
CA ILE A 160 -8.63 -6.50 -16.14
C ILE A 160 -9.78 -7.45 -16.43
N SER A 161 -9.54 -8.48 -17.24
CA SER A 161 -10.57 -9.41 -17.73
C SER A 161 -10.26 -10.85 -17.37
N SER A 162 -11.24 -11.56 -16.79
CA SER A 162 -11.13 -13.00 -16.54
C SER A 162 -11.05 -13.81 -17.83
N ALA A 163 -11.77 -13.40 -18.88
CA ALA A 163 -11.73 -14.06 -20.19
C ALA A 163 -10.36 -13.89 -20.87
N GLN A 164 -9.78 -12.71 -20.76
CA GLN A 164 -8.42 -12.44 -21.25
C GLN A 164 -7.39 -13.25 -20.47
N ALA A 165 -7.49 -13.26 -19.14
CA ALA A 165 -6.61 -14.06 -18.31
C ALA A 165 -6.65 -15.54 -18.74
N LYS A 166 -7.86 -16.09 -18.98
CA LYS A 166 -8.10 -17.44 -19.53
C LYS A 166 -7.32 -17.66 -20.83
N ARG A 167 -7.46 -16.75 -21.79
CA ARG A 167 -6.80 -16.82 -23.10
C ARG A 167 -5.27 -16.78 -23.00
N LEU A 168 -4.73 -15.94 -22.12
CA LEU A 168 -3.28 -15.72 -21.98
C LEU A 168 -2.58 -16.74 -21.07
N GLY A 169 -3.32 -17.71 -20.49
CA GLY A 169 -2.74 -18.68 -19.57
C GLY A 169 -2.13 -18.02 -18.31
N ILE A 170 -2.61 -16.83 -17.93
CA ILE A 170 -2.13 -16.11 -16.75
C ILE A 170 -2.76 -16.76 -15.51
N HIS A 171 -2.15 -17.87 -15.08
CA HIS A 171 -2.65 -18.75 -14.01
C HIS A 171 -2.92 -18.05 -12.67
N ARG A 172 -2.37 -16.85 -12.45
CA ARG A 172 -2.61 -16.05 -11.25
C ARG A 172 -4.10 -15.70 -11.05
N PHE A 173 -4.86 -15.60 -12.14
CA PHE A 173 -6.31 -15.37 -12.13
C PHE A 173 -7.13 -16.60 -12.51
N LEU A 174 -6.52 -17.79 -12.71
CA LEU A 174 -7.21 -18.98 -13.24
C LEU A 174 -6.99 -20.22 -12.39
N ASN A 175 -7.03 -20.07 -11.08
CA ASN A 175 -6.99 -21.24 -10.20
C ASN A 175 -8.39 -21.84 -10.14
N TYR A 176 -8.67 -22.78 -11.06
CA TYR A 176 -9.86 -23.64 -11.04
C TYR A 176 -9.89 -24.59 -9.84
N THR A 177 -8.79 -24.67 -9.09
CA THR A 177 -8.70 -25.33 -7.80
C THR A 177 -8.70 -24.30 -6.67
N LYS A 178 -9.56 -24.50 -5.67
CA LYS A 178 -9.58 -23.64 -4.47
C LYS A 178 -8.25 -23.76 -3.75
N LYS A 179 -7.51 -22.65 -3.63
CA LYS A 179 -6.31 -22.57 -2.82
C LYS A 179 -6.66 -22.56 -1.33
N GLN A 180 -5.78 -23.11 -0.51
CA GLN A 180 -5.91 -23.05 0.95
C GLN A 180 -5.84 -21.62 1.50
N THR A 181 -5.14 -20.71 0.80
CA THR A 181 -5.00 -19.30 1.20
C THR A 181 -4.92 -18.38 -0.01
N GLN A 182 -5.49 -17.18 0.14
CA GLN A 182 -5.44 -16.09 -0.84
C GLN A 182 -4.44 -15.00 -0.46
N ARG A 183 -3.53 -15.28 0.49
CA ARG A 183 -2.48 -14.36 0.96
C ARG A 183 -1.74 -13.64 -0.16
N SER A 184 -1.40 -14.39 -1.21
CA SER A 184 -0.67 -13.89 -2.38
C SER A 184 -1.46 -12.91 -3.25
N GLN A 185 -2.73 -12.62 -2.96
CA GLN A 185 -3.50 -11.61 -3.71
C GLN A 185 -3.25 -10.18 -3.22
N TRP A 186 -2.77 -10.00 -1.98
CA TRP A 186 -2.53 -8.68 -1.41
C TRP A 186 -1.29 -8.01 -2.05
N HIS A 187 -1.47 -6.78 -2.48
CA HIS A 187 -0.40 -5.94 -3.05
C HIS A 187 -0.79 -4.47 -3.10
N SER A 188 0.21 -3.60 -3.27
CA SER A 188 0.04 -2.28 -3.88
C SER A 188 0.47 -2.37 -5.35
N ASP A 189 -0.17 -1.64 -6.25
CA ASP A 189 0.17 -1.71 -7.66
C ASP A 189 1.57 -1.15 -7.94
N ILE A 190 2.27 -1.77 -8.88
CA ILE A 190 3.45 -1.25 -9.59
C ILE A 190 4.62 -0.77 -8.71
N THR A 191 4.77 -1.32 -7.51
CA THR A 191 5.87 -0.92 -6.61
C THR A 191 7.25 -1.40 -7.06
N PHE A 192 7.34 -2.07 -8.22
CA PHE A 192 8.60 -2.44 -8.87
C PHE A 192 9.15 -1.33 -9.77
N GLU A 193 8.39 -0.23 -9.94
CA GLU A 193 8.83 0.94 -10.70
C GLU A 193 9.50 1.96 -9.77
N PRO A 194 10.56 2.66 -10.20
CA PRO A 194 11.18 3.74 -9.42
C PRO A 194 10.19 4.85 -9.00
N VAL A 195 9.23 5.17 -9.86
CA VAL A 195 8.12 6.10 -9.60
C VAL A 195 6.81 5.30 -9.67
N PRO A 196 6.33 4.75 -8.53
CA PRO A 196 5.12 3.92 -8.51
C PRO A 196 3.84 4.78 -8.52
N SER A 197 2.70 4.10 -8.49
CA SER A 197 1.39 4.77 -8.57
C SER A 197 1.09 5.59 -7.33
N ASP A 198 0.53 6.78 -7.55
CA ASP A 198 -0.17 7.54 -6.52
C ASP A 198 -1.62 7.07 -6.37
N TYR A 199 -2.43 7.26 -7.40
CA TYR A 199 -3.81 6.87 -7.44
C TYR A 199 -4.06 5.86 -8.55
N ALA A 200 -4.93 4.91 -8.27
CA ALA A 200 -5.46 4.01 -9.27
C ALA A 200 -6.99 4.03 -9.23
N LEU A 201 -7.57 3.93 -10.42
CA LEU A 201 -9.01 3.93 -10.64
C LEU A 201 -9.39 2.67 -11.39
N LEU A 202 -10.33 1.90 -10.84
CA LEU A 202 -10.90 0.72 -11.48
C LEU A 202 -12.41 0.93 -11.70
N ARG A 203 -12.84 0.86 -12.97
CA ARG A 203 -14.25 0.78 -13.37
C ARG A 203 -14.57 -0.63 -13.84
N LEU A 204 -15.50 -1.34 -13.18
CA LEU A 204 -15.94 -2.67 -13.65
C LEU A 204 -17.04 -2.54 -14.69
N THR A 205 -16.83 -3.10 -15.89
CA THR A 205 -17.80 -3.06 -17.00
C THR A 205 -18.61 -4.36 -17.13
N GLN A 206 -18.13 -5.46 -16.56
CA GLN A 206 -18.83 -6.75 -16.54
C GLN A 206 -18.64 -7.42 -15.18
N LEU A 207 -19.73 -7.93 -14.62
CA LEU A 207 -19.76 -8.57 -13.32
C LEU A 207 -20.20 -10.04 -13.46
N PRO A 208 -19.65 -10.96 -12.66
CA PRO A 208 -20.20 -12.29 -12.53
C PRO A 208 -21.55 -12.25 -11.82
N LYS A 209 -22.30 -13.36 -11.84
CA LYS A 209 -23.59 -13.49 -11.15
C LYS A 209 -23.49 -13.19 -9.65
N THR A 210 -22.38 -13.57 -9.02
CA THR A 210 -22.00 -13.23 -7.65
C THR A 210 -20.50 -13.46 -7.47
N GLY A 211 -19.91 -12.92 -6.40
CA GLY A 211 -18.46 -12.92 -6.18
C GLY A 211 -17.74 -11.89 -7.04
N GLY A 212 -16.42 -11.99 -7.13
CA GLY A 212 -15.59 -11.04 -7.89
C GLY A 212 -15.30 -9.74 -7.15
N ASP A 213 -15.56 -9.72 -5.84
CA ASP A 213 -15.34 -8.59 -4.96
C ASP A 213 -13.87 -8.18 -4.91
N THR A 214 -13.62 -6.97 -4.43
CA THR A 214 -12.26 -6.49 -4.19
C THR A 214 -12.15 -6.04 -2.74
N LEU A 215 -11.05 -6.40 -2.10
CA LEU A 215 -10.74 -6.00 -0.74
C LEU A 215 -9.64 -4.96 -0.77
N TRP A 216 -9.70 -4.02 0.17
CA TRP A 216 -8.63 -3.07 0.46
C TRP A 216 -8.26 -3.13 1.94
N ALA A 217 -7.02 -2.77 2.27
CA ALA A 217 -6.49 -2.72 3.63
C ALA A 217 -5.65 -1.46 3.84
N SER A 218 -5.73 -0.87 5.03
CA SER A 218 -5.04 0.39 5.36
C SER A 218 -3.60 0.13 5.81
N GLY A 219 -2.62 0.61 5.05
CA GLY A 219 -1.21 0.59 5.44
C GLY A 219 -0.89 1.52 6.62
N TYR A 220 -1.67 2.59 6.81
CA TYR A 220 -1.62 3.43 8.00
C TYR A 220 -2.01 2.65 9.26
N GLU A 221 -3.12 1.91 9.22
CA GLU A 221 -3.56 1.14 10.38
C GLU A 221 -2.61 -0.03 10.69
N VAL A 222 -1.98 -0.63 9.67
CA VAL A 222 -0.90 -1.60 9.89
C VAL A 222 0.25 -0.93 10.66
N TYR A 223 0.71 0.26 10.24
CA TYR A 223 1.75 0.99 10.98
C TYR A 223 1.33 1.34 12.41
N ASP A 224 0.12 1.88 12.58
CA ASP A 224 -0.42 2.30 13.88
C ASP A 224 -0.57 1.15 14.90
N ARG A 225 -0.61 -0.11 14.44
CA ARG A 225 -0.65 -1.31 15.29
C ARG A 225 0.72 -1.80 15.72
N ILE A 226 1.76 -1.51 14.95
CA ILE A 226 3.13 -1.91 15.29
C ILE A 226 3.56 -1.16 16.55
N SER A 227 4.22 -1.85 17.47
CA SER A 227 4.71 -1.25 18.71
C SER A 227 5.73 -0.15 18.41
N LYS A 228 5.80 0.89 19.23
CA LYS A 228 6.74 2.02 19.02
C LYS A 228 8.21 1.58 18.82
N PRO A 229 8.74 0.56 19.53
CA PRO A 229 10.09 0.05 19.26
C PRO A 229 10.26 -0.53 17.85
N LEU A 230 9.29 -1.32 17.37
CA LEU A 230 9.32 -1.87 16.02
C LEU A 230 9.07 -0.80 14.96
N GLN A 231 8.22 0.20 15.22
CA GLN A 231 8.09 1.38 14.35
C GLN A 231 9.46 2.04 14.15
N LYS A 232 10.18 2.32 15.25
CA LYS A 232 11.52 2.92 15.20
C LYS A 232 12.54 2.02 14.49
N PHE A 233 12.42 0.70 14.62
CA PHE A 233 13.28 -0.26 13.94
C PHE A 233 13.12 -0.19 12.41
N PHE A 234 11.88 -0.09 11.91
CA PHE A 234 11.60 -0.03 10.48
C PHE A 234 11.74 1.38 9.87
N ASP A 235 11.63 2.43 10.69
CA ASP A 235 11.83 3.82 10.26
C ASP A 235 13.22 3.97 9.61
N GLY A 236 13.26 4.39 8.34
CA GLY A 236 14.49 4.57 7.55
C GLY A 236 15.04 3.31 6.87
N MET A 237 14.48 2.13 7.13
CA MET A 237 14.87 0.92 6.39
C MET A 237 14.35 0.94 4.95
N THR A 238 15.04 0.26 4.04
CA THR A 238 14.61 0.08 2.65
C THR A 238 14.30 -1.38 2.34
N ALA A 239 13.57 -1.61 1.27
CA ALA A 239 13.29 -2.93 0.72
C ALA A 239 13.42 -2.90 -0.81
N THR A 240 13.80 -4.05 -1.38
CA THR A 240 13.81 -4.25 -2.84
C THR A 240 12.45 -4.79 -3.28
N TYR A 241 11.86 -4.13 -4.27
CA TYR A 241 10.60 -4.50 -4.89
C TYR A 241 10.84 -4.87 -6.34
N ALA A 242 10.31 -6.01 -6.79
CA ALA A 242 10.50 -6.50 -8.14
C ALA A 242 9.30 -7.28 -8.69
N GLN A 243 9.28 -7.47 -10.01
CA GLN A 243 8.40 -8.42 -10.70
C GLN A 243 9.14 -9.37 -11.64
N PRO A 244 9.95 -10.30 -11.09
CA PRO A 244 10.62 -11.30 -11.92
C PRO A 244 9.62 -12.19 -12.69
N GLY A 245 8.39 -12.33 -12.18
CA GLY A 245 7.33 -13.10 -12.84
C GLY A 245 6.89 -12.55 -14.20
N PHE A 246 7.08 -11.25 -14.48
CA PHE A 246 6.73 -10.66 -15.77
C PHE A 246 7.76 -11.01 -16.84
N ASN A 247 9.05 -10.93 -16.53
CA ASN A 247 10.12 -11.35 -17.44
C ASN A 247 10.01 -12.85 -17.74
N ALA A 248 9.76 -13.68 -16.72
CA ALA A 248 9.53 -15.12 -16.91
C ALA A 248 8.28 -15.40 -17.77
N ALA A 249 7.20 -14.64 -17.61
CA ALA A 249 6.00 -14.78 -18.45
C ALA A 249 6.26 -14.33 -19.89
N ALA A 250 7.05 -13.28 -20.09
CA ALA A 250 7.43 -12.77 -21.40
C ALA A 250 8.25 -13.80 -22.18
N GLU A 251 9.28 -14.37 -21.54
CA GLU A 251 10.10 -15.45 -22.09
C GLU A 251 9.26 -16.68 -22.43
N LYS A 252 8.47 -17.19 -21.48
CA LYS A 252 7.62 -18.37 -21.67
C LYS A 252 6.63 -18.24 -22.82
N ASN A 253 6.07 -17.05 -23.01
CA ASN A 253 5.01 -16.81 -24.00
C ASN A 253 5.51 -16.10 -25.27
N GLY A 254 6.82 -15.94 -25.44
CA GLY A 254 7.43 -15.42 -26.66
C GLY A 254 7.10 -13.95 -26.97
N PHE A 255 6.97 -13.10 -25.94
CA PHE A 255 6.76 -11.67 -26.12
C PHE A 255 7.81 -10.82 -25.40
N LYS A 256 7.91 -9.54 -25.78
CA LYS A 256 8.75 -8.55 -25.07
C LYS A 256 7.92 -7.69 -24.13
N LEU A 257 8.52 -7.30 -23.02
CA LEU A 257 7.97 -6.29 -22.12
C LEU A 257 8.00 -4.92 -22.82
N TYR A 258 7.14 -4.01 -22.39
CA TYR A 258 7.22 -2.63 -22.82
C TYR A 258 8.42 -1.95 -22.16
N SER A 259 9.45 -1.65 -22.95
CA SER A 259 10.74 -1.12 -22.50
C SER A 259 10.86 0.40 -22.54
N GLU A 260 9.94 1.09 -23.20
CA GLU A 260 9.94 2.56 -23.27
C GLU A 260 9.45 3.19 -21.96
N ALA A 261 9.42 4.52 -21.89
CA ALA A 261 8.94 5.24 -20.73
C ALA A 261 7.49 4.89 -20.39
N ARG A 262 7.26 4.37 -19.19
CA ARG A 262 5.95 3.93 -18.68
C ARG A 262 5.25 5.03 -17.87
N GLY A 263 5.28 6.26 -18.36
CA GLY A 263 4.62 7.42 -17.75
C GLY A 263 5.51 8.33 -16.90
N ALA A 264 6.73 7.90 -16.57
CA ALA A 264 7.76 8.73 -15.93
C ALA A 264 9.11 8.47 -16.60
N PRO A 265 10.02 9.46 -16.70
CA PRO A 265 11.32 9.29 -17.35
C PRO A 265 12.23 8.29 -16.62
N GLU A 266 11.97 8.03 -15.34
CA GLU A 266 12.68 7.01 -14.56
C GLU A 266 12.15 5.59 -14.77
N ASN A 267 10.89 5.44 -15.19
CA ASN A 267 10.24 4.15 -15.38
C ASN A 267 10.47 3.63 -16.81
N VAL A 268 11.69 3.20 -17.09
CA VAL A 268 12.13 2.76 -18.43
C VAL A 268 12.82 1.39 -18.34
N GLY A 269 12.96 0.71 -19.47
CA GLY A 269 13.70 -0.55 -19.57
C GLY A 269 12.94 -1.78 -19.10
N GLU A 270 13.59 -2.94 -19.12
CA GLU A 270 12.99 -4.24 -18.80
C GLU A 270 13.35 -4.75 -17.38
N LEU A 271 14.20 -4.02 -16.66
CA LEU A 271 14.48 -4.29 -15.25
C LEU A 271 13.35 -3.69 -14.41
N LEU A 272 12.45 -4.56 -13.97
CA LEU A 272 11.32 -4.22 -13.11
C LEU A 272 11.71 -4.44 -11.65
N GLU A 273 12.63 -3.60 -11.18
CA GLU A 273 13.14 -3.60 -9.80
C GLU A 273 13.36 -2.16 -9.31
N ALA A 274 12.97 -1.90 -8.07
CA ALA A 274 13.18 -0.62 -7.41
C ALA A 274 13.41 -0.80 -5.90
N ILE A 275 14.13 0.15 -5.30
CA ILE A 275 14.34 0.22 -3.85
C ILE A 275 13.49 1.35 -3.28
N HIS A 276 12.73 1.03 -2.23
CA HIS A 276 11.83 1.96 -1.56
C HIS A 276 11.93 1.81 -0.04
N PRO A 277 11.51 2.82 0.74
CA PRO A 277 11.39 2.69 2.19
C PRO A 277 10.38 1.61 2.59
N VAL A 278 10.69 0.88 3.67
CA VAL A 278 9.75 -0.03 4.35
C VAL A 278 8.61 0.76 4.99
N ILE A 279 8.93 1.89 5.60
CA ILE A 279 7.95 2.86 6.12
C ILE A 279 8.02 4.09 5.25
N ARG A 280 6.97 4.37 4.48
CA ARG A 280 6.90 5.59 3.68
C ARG A 280 6.07 6.67 4.35
N THR A 281 6.30 7.91 3.96
CA THR A 281 5.42 9.04 4.22
C THR A 281 4.51 9.25 3.01
N ASN A 282 3.20 9.41 3.25
CA ASN A 282 2.29 9.86 2.19
C ASN A 282 2.34 11.41 2.12
N PRO A 283 2.69 12.02 0.97
CA PRO A 283 2.84 13.47 0.86
C PRO A 283 1.53 14.24 0.99
N VAL A 284 0.38 13.60 0.77
CA VAL A 284 -0.93 14.26 0.87
C VAL A 284 -1.34 14.41 2.33
N THR A 285 -1.12 13.37 3.14
CA THR A 285 -1.56 13.33 4.55
C THR A 285 -0.45 13.62 5.54
N GLY A 286 0.82 13.49 5.15
CA GLY A 286 1.97 13.47 6.04
C GLY A 286 2.02 12.26 6.97
N TRP A 287 1.23 11.21 6.69
CA TRP A 287 1.15 10.03 7.56
C TRP A 287 2.10 8.92 7.13
N LYS A 288 2.63 8.20 8.12
CA LYS A 288 3.45 7.01 7.93
C LYS A 288 2.60 5.79 7.60
N SER A 289 3.03 5.04 6.59
CA SER A 289 2.44 3.75 6.18
C SER A 289 3.54 2.72 6.02
N VAL A 290 3.26 1.46 6.39
CA VAL A 290 4.06 0.35 5.85
C VAL A 290 3.90 0.36 4.33
N PHE A 291 5.00 0.21 3.60
CA PHE A 291 5.04 0.25 2.14
C PHE A 291 5.96 -0.84 1.62
N ALA A 292 5.63 -1.52 0.54
CA ALA A 292 4.34 -2.19 0.37
C ALA A 292 4.47 -3.67 0.76
N VAL A 293 3.36 -4.37 0.86
CA VAL A 293 3.34 -5.80 1.22
C VAL A 293 3.05 -6.70 0.02
N GLY A 294 3.37 -7.98 0.18
CA GLY A 294 2.90 -9.04 -0.72
C GLY A 294 3.71 -9.16 -2.00
N LEU A 295 3.03 -9.12 -3.14
CA LEU A 295 3.53 -9.67 -4.41
C LEU A 295 4.83 -9.09 -4.95
N HIS A 296 5.10 -7.82 -4.64
CA HIS A 296 6.19 -7.09 -5.26
C HIS A 296 7.40 -6.97 -4.36
N VAL A 297 7.27 -7.08 -3.03
CA VAL A 297 8.40 -6.96 -2.11
C VAL A 297 9.19 -8.27 -2.03
N GLN A 298 10.50 -8.20 -2.29
CA GLN A 298 11.38 -9.37 -2.33
C GLN A 298 12.16 -9.55 -1.03
N LYS A 299 12.73 -8.46 -0.51
CA LYS A 299 13.52 -8.46 0.72
C LYS A 299 13.57 -7.09 1.38
N ILE A 300 13.74 -7.07 2.70
CA ILE A 300 14.13 -5.89 3.46
C ILE A 300 15.66 -5.81 3.44
N ASN A 301 16.21 -4.69 2.97
CA ASN A 301 17.64 -4.49 2.84
C ASN A 301 18.29 -4.33 4.22
N GLY A 302 19.50 -4.86 4.37
CA GLY A 302 20.25 -4.85 5.62
C GLY A 302 19.84 -5.93 6.63
N LEU A 303 18.79 -6.71 6.36
CA LEU A 303 18.44 -7.90 7.15
C LEU A 303 18.91 -9.18 6.48
N SER A 304 19.11 -10.23 7.29
CA SER A 304 19.27 -11.59 6.75
C SER A 304 18.00 -12.06 6.05
N ASP A 305 18.13 -13.06 5.17
CA ASP A 305 16.99 -13.61 4.42
C ASP A 305 15.88 -14.15 5.34
N GLU A 306 16.25 -14.75 6.48
CA GLU A 306 15.30 -15.29 7.46
C GLU A 306 14.53 -14.19 8.19
N GLU A 307 15.23 -13.14 8.64
CA GLU A 307 14.61 -11.98 9.30
C GLU A 307 13.71 -11.22 8.33
N SER A 308 14.22 -10.93 7.13
CA SER A 308 13.50 -10.28 6.05
C SER A 308 12.21 -11.05 5.73
N LYS A 309 12.31 -12.36 5.50
CA LYS A 309 11.15 -13.21 5.25
C LYS A 309 10.15 -13.18 6.41
N HIS A 310 10.63 -13.27 7.65
CA HIS A 310 9.77 -13.24 8.82
C HIS A 310 8.94 -11.96 8.89
N PHE A 311 9.56 -10.79 8.74
CA PHE A 311 8.85 -9.52 8.82
C PHE A 311 7.92 -9.26 7.64
N LEU A 312 8.33 -9.61 6.41
CA LEU A 312 7.46 -9.50 5.24
C LEU A 312 6.23 -10.40 5.35
N ASP A 313 6.40 -11.63 5.85
CA ASP A 313 5.28 -12.49 6.17
C ASP A 313 4.42 -11.85 7.27
N TRP A 314 5.01 -11.41 8.38
CA TRP A 314 4.28 -10.81 9.49
C TRP A 314 3.43 -9.60 9.07
N PHE A 315 3.93 -8.69 8.22
CA PHE A 315 3.13 -7.58 7.70
C PHE A 315 1.89 -8.04 6.93
N VAL A 316 2.00 -9.10 6.12
CA VAL A 316 0.84 -9.67 5.44
C VAL A 316 -0.10 -10.39 6.41
N GLN A 317 0.44 -11.02 7.45
CA GLN A 317 -0.37 -11.65 8.51
C GLN A 317 -1.19 -10.61 9.26
N LEU A 318 -0.60 -9.45 9.60
CA LEU A 318 -1.32 -8.33 10.20
C LEU A 318 -2.51 -7.91 9.34
N ILE A 319 -2.40 -7.93 8.02
CA ILE A 319 -3.55 -7.64 7.15
C ILE A 319 -4.61 -8.72 7.32
N ILE A 320 -4.25 -10.00 7.13
CA ILE A 320 -5.20 -11.12 7.08
C ILE A 320 -5.95 -11.34 8.40
N GLU A 321 -5.28 -11.18 9.54
CA GLU A 321 -5.86 -11.44 10.86
C GLU A 321 -6.69 -10.28 11.39
N ASN A 322 -6.50 -9.06 10.87
CA ASN A 322 -7.20 -7.87 11.33
C ASN A 322 -8.23 -7.45 10.27
N HIS A 323 -9.44 -8.00 10.36
CA HIS A 323 -10.53 -7.68 9.44
C HIS A 323 -11.05 -6.24 9.62
N ASP A 324 -10.77 -5.61 10.76
CA ASP A 324 -11.19 -4.24 11.10
C ASP A 324 -10.32 -3.14 10.45
N LEU A 325 -9.18 -3.48 9.85
CA LEU A 325 -8.40 -2.58 9.00
C LEU A 325 -8.70 -2.73 7.51
N GLN A 326 -9.64 -3.60 7.15
CA GLN A 326 -10.00 -3.94 5.79
C GLN A 326 -11.38 -3.42 5.41
N VAL A 327 -11.59 -3.21 4.12
CA VAL A 327 -12.93 -3.04 3.53
C VAL A 327 -13.08 -4.00 2.36
N ARG A 328 -14.23 -4.69 2.29
CA ARG A 328 -14.62 -5.52 1.15
C ARG A 328 -15.69 -4.78 0.35
N HIS A 329 -15.39 -4.43 -0.89
CA HIS A 329 -16.37 -3.85 -1.79
C HIS A 329 -17.00 -4.93 -2.65
N ARG A 330 -18.31 -5.09 -2.48
CA ARG A 330 -19.14 -5.83 -3.42
C ARG A 330 -19.51 -4.92 -4.58
N TRP A 331 -19.07 -5.30 -5.77
CA TRP A 331 -19.48 -4.66 -7.01
C TRP A 331 -20.96 -4.99 -7.27
N GLN A 332 -21.77 -3.97 -7.50
CA GLN A 332 -23.23 -4.13 -7.64
C GLN A 332 -23.70 -3.87 -9.06
N ASN A 333 -23.07 -2.92 -9.75
CA ASN A 333 -23.50 -2.49 -11.08
C ASN A 333 -22.33 -2.47 -12.06
N PRO A 334 -22.59 -2.68 -13.37
CA PRO A 334 -21.70 -2.18 -14.40
C PRO A 334 -21.42 -0.70 -14.16
N ASN A 335 -20.18 -0.31 -14.40
CA ASN A 335 -19.62 1.02 -14.20
C ASN A 335 -19.63 1.51 -12.74
N ASP A 336 -19.73 0.63 -11.75
CA ASP A 336 -19.24 0.95 -10.41
C ASP A 336 -17.73 1.25 -10.49
N VAL A 337 -17.28 2.26 -9.73
CA VAL A 337 -15.91 2.77 -9.71
C VAL A 337 -15.34 2.73 -8.31
N ALA A 338 -14.09 2.28 -8.18
CA ALA A 338 -13.27 2.48 -6.99
C ALA A 338 -12.04 3.31 -7.35
N ILE A 339 -11.70 4.28 -6.50
CA ILE A 339 -10.46 5.06 -6.58
C ILE A 339 -9.72 4.91 -5.26
N TRP A 340 -8.45 4.52 -5.28
CA TRP A 340 -7.67 4.35 -4.05
C TRP A 340 -6.31 5.05 -4.14
N ASP A 341 -5.80 5.41 -2.96
CA ASP A 341 -4.43 5.90 -2.81
C ASP A 341 -3.50 4.69 -2.69
N ASN A 342 -2.81 4.39 -3.79
CA ASN A 342 -1.91 3.26 -3.90
C ASN A 342 -0.61 3.45 -3.09
N ARG A 343 -0.38 4.67 -2.57
CA ARG A 343 0.74 4.92 -1.65
C ARG A 343 0.54 4.23 -0.31
N SER A 344 -0.70 4.11 0.16
CA SER A 344 -0.96 3.69 1.55
C SER A 344 -2.09 2.68 1.69
N ALA A 345 -2.63 2.17 0.58
CA ALA A 345 -3.59 1.09 0.55
C ALA A 345 -3.00 -0.15 -0.15
N TYR A 346 -3.39 -1.32 0.37
CA TYR A 346 -3.22 -2.61 -0.30
C TYR A 346 -4.56 -3.06 -0.84
N HIS A 347 -4.56 -3.91 -1.86
CA HIS A 347 -5.78 -4.52 -2.37
C HIS A 347 -5.59 -5.97 -2.81
N ALA A 348 -6.71 -6.69 -2.86
CA ALA A 348 -6.80 -8.07 -3.29
C ALA A 348 -8.10 -8.30 -4.07
N ALA A 349 -8.00 -8.84 -5.29
CA ALA A 349 -9.16 -9.31 -6.04
C ALA A 349 -9.60 -10.69 -5.53
N THR A 350 -10.91 -10.91 -5.42
CA THR A 350 -11.48 -12.20 -4.99
C THR A 350 -11.89 -13.01 -6.23
N PRO A 351 -11.18 -14.10 -6.59
CA PRO A 351 -11.50 -14.92 -7.76
C PRO A 351 -12.52 -16.04 -7.44
N ASP A 352 -13.41 -15.83 -6.46
CA ASP A 352 -14.38 -16.81 -5.97
C ASP A 352 -15.49 -17.17 -7.00
N TYR A 353 -15.66 -16.34 -8.03
CA TYR A 353 -16.57 -16.58 -9.15
C TYR A 353 -16.04 -17.57 -10.20
N ILE A 354 -14.72 -17.82 -10.22
CA ILE A 354 -14.05 -18.54 -11.33
C ILE A 354 -14.28 -20.04 -11.22
N VAL A 355 -14.02 -20.62 -10.04
CA VAL A 355 -14.15 -22.06 -9.78
C VAL A 355 -15.59 -22.53 -9.98
N GLU A 356 -16.54 -21.70 -9.56
CA GLU A 356 -17.97 -22.01 -9.59
C GLU A 356 -18.62 -21.67 -10.95
N GLY A 357 -17.86 -21.20 -11.94
CA GLY A 357 -18.37 -20.89 -13.28
C GLY A 357 -19.43 -19.79 -13.31
N LEU A 358 -19.34 -18.78 -12.44
CA LEU A 358 -20.39 -17.79 -12.21
C LEU A 358 -20.41 -16.63 -13.24
N GLY A 359 -19.75 -16.80 -14.38
CA GLY A 359 -19.63 -15.80 -15.44
C GLY A 359 -18.28 -15.10 -15.45
N GLU A 360 -18.16 -14.09 -16.32
CA GLU A 360 -16.93 -13.31 -16.49
C GLU A 360 -16.95 -12.02 -15.65
N ARG A 361 -15.76 -11.54 -15.31
CA ARG A 361 -15.52 -10.25 -14.66
C ARG A 361 -14.57 -9.45 -15.54
N GLN A 362 -14.95 -8.22 -15.86
CA GLN A 362 -14.11 -7.31 -16.64
C GLN A 362 -14.18 -5.90 -16.10
N GLY A 363 -13.05 -5.20 -16.10
CA GLY A 363 -12.98 -3.77 -15.86
C GLY A 363 -11.81 -3.11 -16.56
N SER A 364 -11.81 -1.78 -16.54
CA SER A 364 -10.76 -0.93 -17.07
C SER A 364 -10.08 -0.22 -15.91
N ARG A 365 -8.74 -0.32 -15.84
CA ARG A 365 -7.93 0.35 -14.83
C ARG A 365 -7.06 1.42 -15.46
N ALA A 366 -7.13 2.63 -14.92
CA ALA A 366 -6.22 3.73 -15.22
C ALA A 366 -5.40 4.02 -13.97
N VAL A 367 -4.13 4.33 -14.15
CA VAL A 367 -3.18 4.47 -13.05
C VAL A 367 -2.39 5.75 -13.27
N SER A 368 -2.46 6.66 -12.30
CA SER A 368 -1.58 7.82 -12.23
C SER A 368 -0.29 7.43 -11.50
N LEU A 369 0.83 8.00 -11.95
CA LEU A 369 2.12 7.91 -11.26
C LEU A 369 2.31 9.07 -10.29
N GLY A 370 2.88 8.77 -9.14
CA GLY A 370 3.17 9.75 -8.09
C GLY A 370 4.61 10.23 -8.10
N GLU A 371 5.14 10.33 -6.88
CA GLU A 371 6.52 10.64 -6.54
C GLU A 371 7.35 9.37 -6.28
N ARG A 372 8.68 9.51 -6.28
CA ARG A 372 9.54 8.48 -5.70
C ARG A 372 9.20 8.32 -4.21
N PRO A 373 8.92 7.10 -3.71
CA PRO A 373 8.58 6.91 -2.31
C PRO A 373 9.71 7.35 -1.40
N TYR A 374 9.37 8.06 -0.33
CA TYR A 374 10.32 8.59 0.64
C TYR A 374 9.85 8.35 2.06
N PHE A 375 10.77 8.48 3.01
CA PHE A 375 10.49 8.49 4.44
C PHE A 375 10.91 9.83 5.00
N ASP A 376 9.99 10.55 5.63
CA ASP A 376 10.28 11.76 6.38
C ASP A 376 10.30 11.44 7.89
N PRO A 377 11.45 11.57 8.58
CA PRO A 377 11.54 11.38 10.02
C PRO A 377 10.57 12.25 10.85
N GLN A 378 10.15 13.40 10.32
CA GLN A 378 9.22 14.33 10.97
C GLN A 378 7.75 13.99 10.73
N SER A 379 7.46 13.08 9.81
CA SER A 379 6.10 12.61 9.55
C SER A 379 5.54 11.84 10.75
N GLN A 380 4.21 11.74 10.83
CA GLN A 380 3.51 11.21 12.00
C GLN A 380 2.76 9.92 11.67
N SER A 381 2.47 9.13 12.69
CA SER A 381 1.49 8.06 12.55
C SER A 381 0.10 8.68 12.35
N ARG A 382 -0.81 8.00 11.62
CA ARG A 382 -2.17 8.52 11.41
C ARG A 382 -2.88 8.70 12.74
N ARG A 383 -2.79 7.70 13.63
CA ARG A 383 -3.43 7.74 14.95
C ARG A 383 -2.96 8.92 15.78
N ASP A 384 -1.66 9.24 15.75
CA ASP A 384 -1.11 10.38 16.50
C ASP A 384 -1.59 11.71 15.91
N ALA A 385 -1.60 11.84 14.57
CA ALA A 385 -2.10 13.04 13.88
C ALA A 385 -3.58 13.32 14.18
N LEU A 386 -4.45 12.31 14.00
CA LEU A 386 -5.89 12.44 14.27
C LEU A 386 -6.18 12.71 15.74
N ARG A 387 -5.41 12.13 16.66
CA ARG A 387 -5.52 12.42 18.09
C ARG A 387 -5.16 13.88 18.40
N ALA A 388 -4.10 14.40 17.78
CA ALA A 388 -3.70 15.79 17.97
C ALA A 388 -4.78 16.77 17.46
N GLU A 389 -5.36 16.49 16.29
CA GLU A 389 -6.49 17.26 15.74
C GLU A 389 -7.71 17.23 16.66
N ALA A 390 -8.10 16.05 17.17
CA ALA A 390 -9.22 15.93 18.09
C ALA A 390 -9.01 16.71 19.40
N ILE A 391 -7.79 16.69 19.96
CA ILE A 391 -7.45 17.48 21.14
C ILE A 391 -7.50 18.98 20.84
N ALA A 392 -7.03 19.39 19.67
CA ALA A 392 -7.06 20.80 19.25
C ALA A 392 -8.50 21.31 19.09
N ALA A 393 -9.38 20.52 18.47
CA ALA A 393 -10.80 20.84 18.32
C ALA A 393 -11.48 21.00 19.69
N LEU A 394 -11.29 20.04 20.61
CA LEU A 394 -11.84 20.13 21.96
C LEU A 394 -11.39 21.40 22.68
N LYS A 395 -10.10 21.79 22.58
CA LYS A 395 -9.59 23.01 23.20
C LYS A 395 -10.20 24.29 22.62
N ALA A 396 -10.49 24.31 21.33
CA ALA A 396 -11.16 25.44 20.68
C ALA A 396 -12.58 25.63 21.24
N ASP A 397 -13.33 24.54 21.38
CA ASP A 397 -14.70 24.55 21.91
C ASP A 397 -14.77 25.00 23.39
N TYR A 398 -13.75 24.69 24.20
CA TYR A 398 -13.67 25.17 25.59
C TYR A 398 -13.25 26.65 25.73
N SER A 399 -12.72 27.25 24.66
CA SER A 399 -12.22 28.63 24.65
C SER A 399 -13.20 29.62 23.99
N SER A 400 -14.26 29.12 23.36
CA SER A 400 -15.42 29.86 22.83
C SER A 400 -16.57 29.87 23.82
#